data_AF-A0A2K1IQX2-F1
#
_entry.id   AF-A0A2K1IQX2-F1
#
_cell.length_a   1.000
_cell.length_b   1.000
_cell.length_c   1.000
_cell.angle_alpha   90.00
_cell.angle_beta   90.00
_cell.angle_gamma   90.00
#
_symmetry.space_group_name_H-M   'P 1'
#
loop_
_entity.id
_entity.type
_entity.pdbx_description
1 polymer ?
#
loop_
_entity_poly.entity_id
_entity_poly.type
_entity_poly.pdbx_seq_one_letter_code
_entity_poly.pdbx_strand_id
1 'polypeptide(L)'
;MAVQGIRFSSIPRAILLQTHNPVAQLKQINRVELCILSRRQLTRSFWSLPFCDKFRCGELWSKQRSCIKMEGVGNASSNTSRAGSSGVEQRFTRHYNFETIVLEPKGEHLATIVWLHGFSDSGARWAKELKNMEGLSPNIKWIIPTAPLARDIPVTAWFELRYGQDVDMEGLNRSAETVANLLRNEKTEDRGSKNVKLAVGGFSQGCATALYITACSVLGKYGGTGKPFPVKLDAAIGLSGWMPTTKDFVSRMAGNRDASERAGKTSIFIGHCDDDGVVPARSAKTSSDAFRGVGFNDVTLKTYVNGGHSATNEEIADIQEWITTKLGLEKSRIPAQ
;
A
#
# COMPACT_ATOMS: atom_id res chain seq x y z
N MET A 1 23.19 13.60 -51.67
CA MET A 1 24.57 13.06 -51.75
C MET A 1 25.05 12.77 -50.33
N ALA A 2 25.56 11.55 -50.14
CA ALA A 2 26.40 10.98 -49.05
C ALA A 2 26.27 11.56 -47.61
N VAL A 3 25.80 10.82 -46.59
CA VAL A 3 26.33 9.57 -45.97
C VAL A 3 27.78 9.67 -45.51
N GLN A 4 27.98 9.82 -44.20
CA GLN A 4 29.09 9.28 -43.40
C GLN A 4 28.56 9.10 -41.96
N GLY A 5 28.56 7.96 -41.27
CA GLY A 5 29.29 6.71 -41.46
C GLY A 5 30.44 6.63 -40.44
N ILE A 6 30.18 6.14 -39.22
CA ILE A 6 31.25 5.72 -38.31
C ILE A 6 31.10 4.22 -38.07
N ARG A 7 32.14 3.49 -38.49
CA ARG A 7 32.27 2.03 -38.50
C ARG A 7 32.83 1.50 -37.18
N PHE A 8 32.43 0.26 -36.90
CA PHE A 8 33.03 -0.71 -36.00
C PHE A 8 34.52 -0.98 -36.28
N SER A 9 35.29 -1.19 -35.22
CA SER A 9 36.58 -1.89 -35.22
C SER A 9 36.65 -2.67 -33.89
N SER A 10 36.41 -3.98 -33.87
CA SER A 10 37.27 -5.12 -34.23
C SER A 10 37.96 -5.75 -33.02
N ILE A 11 37.53 -6.99 -32.78
CA ILE A 11 38.00 -8.02 -31.86
C ILE A 11 39.43 -8.46 -32.21
N PRO A 12 40.23 -8.90 -31.23
CA PRO A 12 41.14 -10.03 -31.44
C PRO A 12 40.73 -11.25 -30.61
N ARG A 13 40.59 -12.40 -31.30
CA ARG A 13 40.58 -13.75 -30.73
C ARG A 13 42.02 -14.27 -30.69
N ALA A 14 42.45 -14.80 -29.54
CA ALA A 14 43.44 -15.88 -29.34
C ALA A 14 43.66 -16.04 -27.83
N ILE A 15 43.94 -17.18 -27.20
CA ILE A 15 44.02 -18.61 -27.51
C ILE A 15 43.85 -19.35 -26.15
N LEU A 16 43.46 -20.62 -26.24
CA LEU A 16 43.18 -21.62 -25.21
C LEU A 16 44.27 -21.88 -24.12
N LEU A 17 43.76 -22.43 -23.00
CA LEU A 17 44.35 -23.39 -22.04
C LEU A 17 45.37 -22.89 -21.01
N GLN A 18 44.95 -22.88 -19.74
CA GLN A 18 45.53 -23.78 -18.72
C GLN A 18 44.64 -23.87 -17.47
N THR A 19 44.52 -25.09 -17.00
CA THR A 19 43.87 -25.57 -15.78
C THR A 19 44.49 -24.97 -14.52
N HIS A 20 43.68 -24.65 -13.48
CA HIS A 20 43.93 -25.04 -12.07
C HIS A 20 42.88 -24.44 -11.08
N ASN A 21 42.08 -25.34 -10.50
CA ASN A 21 41.76 -25.48 -9.06
C ASN A 21 41.55 -24.22 -8.18
N PRO A 22 40.31 -23.94 -7.68
CA PRO A 22 40.07 -22.93 -6.66
C PRO A 22 39.93 -23.58 -5.27
N VAL A 23 41.03 -23.67 -4.53
CA VAL A 23 41.01 -23.76 -3.06
C VAL A 23 41.87 -22.63 -2.54
N ALA A 24 41.34 -21.91 -1.55
CA ALA A 24 41.94 -20.79 -0.82
C ALA A 24 41.77 -19.41 -1.47
N GLN A 25 40.68 -18.74 -1.11
CA GLN A 25 40.74 -17.46 -0.39
C GLN A 25 39.33 -17.08 0.10
N LEU A 26 39.10 -17.23 1.40
CA LEU A 26 38.18 -16.45 2.23
C LEU A 26 38.31 -17.00 3.67
N LYS A 27 39.37 -16.54 4.36
CA LYS A 27 39.43 -16.58 5.82
C LYS A 27 38.79 -15.30 6.34
N GLN A 28 38.10 -15.45 7.48
CA GLN A 28 37.42 -14.45 8.29
C GLN A 28 36.06 -13.98 7.76
N ILE A 29 34.99 -14.57 8.30
CA ILE A 29 34.00 -13.86 9.12
C ILE A 29 33.50 -14.86 10.18
N ASN A 30 33.46 -14.38 11.42
CA ASN A 30 33.20 -15.13 12.64
C ASN A 30 31.79 -15.74 12.70
N ARG A 31 31.74 -16.94 13.30
CA ARG A 31 30.55 -17.60 13.85
C ARG A 31 29.90 -16.72 14.92
N VAL A 32 28.61 -16.45 14.78
CA VAL A 32 27.61 -16.56 15.86
C VAL A 32 26.31 -17.12 15.23
N GLU A 33 26.00 -18.36 15.60
CA GLU A 33 24.81 -19.17 15.27
C GLU A 33 23.60 -18.71 16.13
N LEU A 34 22.38 -18.53 15.56
CA LEU A 34 21.27 -19.48 15.32
C LEU A 34 20.44 -19.89 16.56
N CYS A 35 19.12 -19.60 16.52
CA CYS A 35 17.96 -20.36 17.08
C CYS A 35 16.68 -19.52 16.79
N ILE A 36 15.52 -19.96 16.28
CA ILE A 36 14.81 -21.25 16.17
C ILE A 36 13.92 -21.19 14.91
N LEU A 37 14.04 -22.14 13.98
CA LEU A 37 12.93 -22.56 13.12
C LEU A 37 12.89 -24.08 13.12
N SER A 38 11.84 -24.63 13.71
CA SER A 38 11.57 -26.07 13.80
C SER A 38 11.38 -26.66 12.40
N ARG A 39 12.32 -27.52 12.01
CA ARG A 39 12.18 -28.50 10.91
C ARG A 39 11.00 -29.43 11.19
N ARG A 40 9.95 -29.36 10.38
CA ARG A 40 9.13 -30.53 10.04
C ARG A 40 8.42 -30.29 8.71
N GLN A 41 8.52 -31.30 7.83
CA GLN A 41 7.89 -31.46 6.53
C GLN A 41 8.58 -30.81 5.32
N LEU A 42 9.76 -31.33 4.99
CA LEU A 42 10.19 -31.46 3.59
C LEU A 42 10.54 -32.93 3.34
N THR A 43 9.64 -33.66 2.67
CA THR A 43 9.98 -34.86 1.91
C THR A 43 9.18 -34.87 0.61
N ARG A 44 9.91 -34.72 -0.52
CA ARG A 44 9.74 -35.39 -1.84
C ARG A 44 8.35 -35.31 -2.50
N SER A 45 8.15 -34.92 -3.76
CA SER A 45 8.96 -34.77 -4.99
C SER A 45 8.04 -34.10 -6.03
N PHE A 46 8.57 -33.34 -7.00
CA PHE A 46 8.43 -33.59 -8.45
C PHE A 46 8.89 -32.40 -9.30
N TRP A 47 9.71 -32.71 -10.31
CA TRP A 47 10.24 -31.82 -11.33
C TRP A 47 9.23 -31.57 -12.46
N SER A 48 9.14 -30.35 -13.01
CA SER A 48 9.09 -30.09 -14.47
C SER A 48 9.01 -28.59 -14.86
N LEU A 49 10.16 -28.06 -15.32
CA LEU A 49 10.34 -27.07 -16.42
C LEU A 49 9.91 -25.58 -16.19
N PRO A 50 10.27 -24.60 -17.06
CA PRO A 50 11.48 -23.78 -16.88
C PRO A 50 11.27 -22.27 -17.20
N PHE A 51 11.52 -21.33 -16.29
CA PHE A 51 11.90 -19.94 -16.67
C PHE A 51 12.35 -19.17 -15.44
N CYS A 52 13.66 -18.95 -15.30
CA CYS A 52 14.17 -18.03 -14.30
C CYS A 52 15.42 -17.37 -14.86
N ASP A 53 15.25 -16.20 -15.47
CA ASP A 53 16.36 -15.30 -15.77
C ASP A 53 16.20 -14.01 -14.96
N LYS A 54 17.06 -13.94 -13.94
CA LYS A 54 17.77 -12.77 -13.40
C LYS A 54 16.96 -11.56 -12.93
N PHE A 55 16.71 -11.53 -11.63
CA PHE A 55 16.94 -10.32 -10.83
C PHE A 55 18.15 -10.56 -9.91
N ARG A 56 19.23 -9.80 -10.11
CA ARG A 56 20.39 -9.77 -9.20
C ARG A 56 19.95 -9.06 -7.91
N CYS A 57 19.64 -9.87 -6.89
CA CYS A 57 19.49 -9.46 -5.51
C CYS A 57 20.88 -9.23 -4.89
N GLY A 58 21.15 -8.02 -4.41
CA GLY A 58 22.39 -7.71 -3.68
C GLY A 58 22.58 -6.23 -3.34
N GLU A 59 22.15 -5.31 -4.20
CA GLU A 59 22.44 -3.87 -4.02
C GLU A 59 21.30 -3.03 -3.44
N LEU A 60 20.10 -3.58 -3.31
CA LEU A 60 18.93 -2.84 -2.77
C LEU A 60 18.90 -2.79 -1.23
N TRP A 61 19.58 -3.71 -0.55
CA TRP A 61 19.56 -3.75 0.92
C TRP A 61 20.52 -2.73 1.57
N SER A 62 21.51 -2.22 0.85
CA SER A 62 22.41 -1.18 1.38
C SER A 62 21.80 0.23 1.32
N LYS A 63 20.92 0.50 0.35
CA LYS A 63 20.33 1.85 0.16
C LYS A 63 19.18 2.16 1.14
N GLN A 64 18.46 1.15 1.64
CA GLN A 64 17.35 1.38 2.57
C GLN A 64 17.79 1.77 3.99
N ARG A 65 19.08 1.58 4.34
CA ARG A 65 19.68 2.09 5.59
C ARG A 65 20.16 3.54 5.50
N SER A 66 20.32 4.10 4.30
CA SER A 66 20.98 5.40 4.10
C SER A 66 20.07 6.62 4.23
N CYS A 67 18.73 6.46 4.28
CA CYS A 67 17.79 7.58 4.35
C CYS A 67 17.36 7.95 5.78
N ILE A 68 18.04 7.43 6.82
CA ILE A 68 17.83 7.85 8.21
C ILE A 68 19.08 8.62 8.66
N LYS A 69 19.18 9.90 8.25
CA LYS A 69 20.01 10.89 8.95
C LYS A 69 19.07 11.93 9.54
N MET A 70 18.91 11.91 10.86
CA MET A 70 18.24 12.98 11.59
C MET A 70 19.23 14.10 11.88
N GLU A 71 18.89 15.33 11.49
CA GLU A 71 19.46 16.54 12.06
C GLU A 71 18.82 16.75 13.45
N GLY A 72 19.61 16.53 14.50
CA GLY A 72 19.27 16.91 15.86
C GLY A 72 19.92 18.24 16.20
N VAL A 73 19.13 19.31 16.27
CA VAL A 73 19.56 20.55 16.94
C VAL A 73 19.25 20.39 18.42
N GLY A 74 20.29 20.09 19.19
CA GLY A 74 20.23 20.04 20.65
C GLY A 74 20.30 21.44 21.24
N ASN A 75 19.58 21.64 22.35
CA ASN A 75 19.99 22.62 23.34
C ASN A 75 20.10 21.92 24.69
N ALA A 76 21.32 21.90 25.22
CA ALA A 76 21.70 21.21 26.44
C ALA A 76 21.57 22.16 27.64
N SER A 77 21.03 21.65 28.75
CA SER A 77 21.37 22.17 30.07
C SER A 77 21.60 21.01 31.02
N SER A 78 22.79 21.04 31.59
CA SER A 78 23.44 20.09 32.48
C SER A 78 22.67 19.74 33.75
N ASN A 79 22.74 18.47 34.17
CA ASN A 79 23.19 18.14 35.52
C ASN A 79 23.70 16.71 35.62
N THR A 80 24.85 16.58 36.27
CA THR A 80 25.62 15.36 36.48
C THR A 80 25.17 14.63 37.75
N SER A 81 24.97 13.32 37.67
CA SER A 81 25.35 12.39 38.75
C SER A 81 25.47 10.95 38.23
N ARG A 82 26.59 10.32 38.58
CA ARG A 82 26.97 8.94 38.25
C ARG A 82 26.10 7.94 39.01
N ALA A 83 25.54 6.95 38.31
CA ALA A 83 25.27 5.62 38.88
C ALA A 83 25.07 4.57 37.76
N GLY A 84 25.72 3.41 37.93
CA GLY A 84 25.26 2.11 37.43
C GLY A 84 25.30 1.85 35.93
N SER A 85 26.41 1.24 35.48
CA SER A 85 26.46 0.55 34.18
C SER A 85 25.63 -0.73 34.21
N SER A 86 24.35 -0.64 33.86
CA SER A 86 23.59 -1.75 33.29
C SER A 86 23.21 -1.33 31.88
N GLY A 87 23.85 -1.95 30.88
CA GLY A 87 23.52 -1.76 29.47
C GLY A 87 22.12 -2.29 29.20
N VAL A 88 21.11 -1.45 29.43
CA VAL A 88 19.78 -1.66 28.88
C VAL A 88 19.93 -1.36 27.40
N GLU A 89 20.01 -2.42 26.61
CA GLU A 89 19.76 -2.37 25.17
C GLU A 89 18.37 -1.75 25.01
N GLN A 90 18.30 -0.44 24.76
CA GLN A 90 17.04 0.24 24.47
C GLN A 90 16.54 -0.32 23.14
N ARG A 91 15.79 -1.41 23.24
CA ARG A 91 14.92 -1.89 22.17
C ARG A 91 13.97 -0.72 21.92
N PHE A 92 14.22 0.04 20.85
CA PHE A 92 13.29 1.05 20.34
C PHE A 92 12.01 0.33 19.93
N THR A 93 11.12 0.04 20.88
CA THR A 93 9.77 -0.41 20.57
C THR A 93 9.06 0.79 19.97
N ARG A 94 8.77 0.70 18.67
CA ARG A 94 7.93 1.69 18.02
C ARG A 94 6.54 1.57 18.66
N HIS A 95 6.15 2.57 19.46
CA HIS A 95 4.86 2.58 20.12
C HIS A 95 3.80 2.95 19.08
N TYR A 96 2.97 1.99 18.71
CA TYR A 96 1.83 2.23 17.84
C TYR A 96 0.60 2.58 18.67
N ASN A 97 -0.10 3.66 18.30
CA ASN A 97 -1.45 3.88 18.78
C ASN A 97 -2.43 3.10 17.88
N PHE A 98 -3.11 2.11 18.45
CA PHE A 98 -4.10 1.29 17.76
C PHE A 98 -5.51 1.86 17.82
N GLU A 99 -5.71 2.97 18.54
CA GLU A 99 -6.98 3.68 18.51
C GLU A 99 -7.27 4.18 17.09
N THR A 100 -8.51 3.92 16.65
CA THR A 100 -9.01 4.47 15.40
C THR A 100 -9.23 5.97 15.59
N ILE A 101 -8.60 6.77 14.74
CA ILE A 101 -8.74 8.22 14.81
C ILE A 101 -9.87 8.64 13.88
N VAL A 102 -10.78 9.46 14.40
CA VAL A 102 -11.88 10.03 13.64
C VAL A 102 -11.66 11.53 13.48
N LEU A 103 -11.72 12.01 12.24
CA LEU A 103 -11.79 13.43 11.93
C LEU A 103 -13.24 13.72 11.54
N GLU A 104 -13.97 14.37 12.43
CA GLU A 104 -15.35 14.73 12.18
C GLU A 104 -15.46 15.77 11.06
N PRO A 105 -16.53 15.71 10.24
CA PRO A 105 -16.77 16.72 9.23
C PRO A 105 -16.99 18.08 9.90
N LYS A 106 -16.53 19.14 9.25
CA LYS A 106 -16.73 20.53 9.72
C LYS A 106 -18.08 21.10 9.30
N GLY A 107 -18.66 20.58 8.22
CA GLY A 107 -19.97 20.93 7.69
C GLY A 107 -20.95 19.76 7.81
N GLU A 108 -22.01 19.79 7.00
CA GLU A 108 -22.97 18.68 6.92
C GLU A 108 -22.26 17.36 6.55
N HIS A 109 -22.55 16.30 7.29
CA HIS A 109 -21.98 14.98 7.04
C HIS A 109 -22.63 14.34 5.81
N LEU A 110 -21.90 14.37 4.68
CA LEU A 110 -22.37 13.84 3.39
C LEU A 110 -21.58 12.61 2.95
N ALA A 111 -20.35 12.43 3.45
CA ALA A 111 -19.52 11.28 3.11
C ALA A 111 -18.67 10.80 4.29
N THR A 112 -18.42 9.49 4.33
CA THR A 112 -17.40 8.89 5.21
C THR A 112 -16.37 8.15 4.38
N ILE A 113 -15.09 8.41 4.68
CA ILE A 113 -13.95 7.74 4.07
C ILE A 113 -13.15 7.01 5.15
N VAL A 114 -12.98 5.70 4.99
CA VAL A 114 -11.97 4.97 5.77
C VAL A 114 -10.63 5.05 5.05
N TRP A 115 -9.60 5.61 5.69
CA TRP A 115 -8.27 5.77 5.10
C TRP A 115 -7.25 4.81 5.73
N LEU A 116 -6.56 4.03 4.88
CA LEU A 116 -5.66 2.96 5.28
C LEU A 116 -4.19 3.35 5.03
N HIS A 117 -3.37 3.31 6.07
CA HIS A 117 -1.95 3.63 5.99
C HIS A 117 -1.11 2.50 5.34
N GLY A 118 0.15 2.80 4.99
CA GLY A 118 1.09 1.82 4.44
C GLY A 118 1.69 0.86 5.47
N PHE A 119 2.48 -0.11 5.01
CA PHE A 119 3.17 -1.08 5.87
C PHE A 119 4.10 -0.38 6.88
N SER A 120 4.07 -0.81 8.14
CA SER A 120 4.85 -0.24 9.24
C SER A 120 4.59 1.27 9.50
N ASP A 121 3.42 1.79 9.11
CA ASP A 121 2.97 3.15 9.42
C ASP A 121 1.84 3.13 10.48
N SER A 122 1.15 4.25 10.72
CA SER A 122 0.03 4.30 11.66
C SER A 122 -1.07 5.25 11.22
N GLY A 123 -2.29 5.01 11.72
CA GLY A 123 -3.41 5.93 11.52
C GLY A 123 -3.13 7.31 12.10
N ALA A 124 -2.40 7.40 13.22
CA ALA A 124 -2.00 8.67 13.83
C ALA A 124 -1.12 9.54 12.93
N ARG A 125 -0.21 8.95 12.15
CA ARG A 125 0.62 9.70 11.21
C ARG A 125 -0.22 10.23 10.04
N TRP A 126 -1.09 9.39 9.48
CA TRP A 126 -1.99 9.77 8.39
C TRP A 126 -3.07 10.76 8.83
N ALA A 127 -3.55 10.70 10.07
CA ALA A 127 -4.47 11.71 10.60
C ALA A 127 -3.82 13.10 10.67
N LYS A 128 -2.53 13.17 11.00
CA LYS A 128 -1.78 14.44 10.94
C LYS A 128 -1.61 14.90 9.49
N GLU A 129 -1.22 13.99 8.61
CA GLU A 129 -1.08 14.29 7.18
C GLU A 129 -2.38 14.84 6.62
N LEU A 130 -3.48 14.10 6.78
CA LEU A 130 -4.82 14.49 6.32
C LEU A 130 -5.23 15.85 6.91
N LYS A 131 -5.06 16.08 8.23
CA LYS A 131 -5.37 17.39 8.86
C LYS A 131 -4.61 18.57 8.25
N ASN A 132 -3.38 18.35 7.81
CA ASN A 132 -2.54 19.38 7.22
C ASN A 132 -2.86 19.61 5.73
N MET A 133 -3.66 18.76 5.10
CA MET A 133 -4.08 18.95 3.72
C MET A 133 -5.06 20.13 3.64
N GLU A 134 -4.63 21.18 2.95
CA GLU A 134 -5.51 22.30 2.62
C GLU A 134 -6.64 21.83 1.71
N GLY A 135 -7.83 22.41 1.89
CA GLY A 135 -8.97 22.14 0.99
C GLY A 135 -9.70 20.81 1.24
N LEU A 136 -9.41 20.11 2.35
CA LEU A 136 -10.24 18.99 2.79
C LEU A 136 -11.72 19.37 2.78
N SER A 137 -12.53 18.64 2.00
CA SER A 137 -13.96 18.93 1.92
C SER A 137 -14.57 18.91 3.33
N PRO A 138 -15.29 19.97 3.74
CA PRO A 138 -15.84 20.07 5.10
C PRO A 138 -16.92 19.01 5.35
N ASN A 139 -17.42 18.36 4.31
CA ASN A 139 -18.52 17.39 4.39
C ASN A 139 -18.08 15.94 4.59
N ILE A 140 -16.77 15.70 4.65
CA ILE A 140 -16.19 14.35 4.75
C ILE A 140 -15.77 14.05 6.19
N LYS A 141 -16.31 12.96 6.74
CA LYS A 141 -15.78 12.29 7.91
C LYS A 141 -14.65 11.35 7.51
N TRP A 142 -13.52 11.42 8.20
CA TRP A 142 -12.39 10.50 7.98
C TRP A 142 -12.25 9.54 9.16
N ILE A 143 -12.27 8.25 8.88
CA ILE A 143 -11.99 7.19 9.85
C ILE A 143 -10.65 6.58 9.50
N ILE A 144 -9.70 6.65 10.43
CA ILE A 144 -8.29 6.38 10.15
C ILE A 144 -7.80 5.33 11.14
N PRO A 145 -8.07 4.04 10.87
CA PRO A 145 -7.62 2.95 11.72
C PRO A 145 -6.12 2.73 11.60
N THR A 146 -5.52 2.13 12.63
CA THR A 146 -4.19 1.55 12.58
C THR A 146 -4.30 0.04 12.35
N ALA A 147 -3.55 -0.50 11.40
CA ALA A 147 -3.50 -1.94 11.12
C ALA A 147 -3.02 -2.72 12.35
N PRO A 148 -3.47 -3.97 12.55
CA PRO A 148 -2.92 -4.82 13.59
C PRO A 148 -1.43 -5.08 13.36
N LEU A 149 -0.74 -5.57 14.39
CA LEU A 149 0.62 -6.07 14.21
C LEU A 149 0.62 -7.33 13.34
N ALA A 150 1.60 -7.40 12.44
CA ALA A 150 1.93 -8.63 11.73
C ALA A 150 2.31 -9.74 12.73
N ARG A 151 2.07 -10.99 12.35
CA ARG A 151 2.20 -12.15 13.24
C ARG A 151 3.65 -12.38 13.69
N ASP A 152 4.58 -12.21 12.77
CA ASP A 152 5.97 -12.63 12.96
C ASP A 152 6.94 -11.45 13.19
N ILE A 153 6.49 -10.22 12.96
CA ILE A 153 7.29 -9.01 13.08
C ILE A 153 6.47 -7.88 13.73
N PRO A 154 7.05 -7.10 14.68
CA PRO A 154 6.32 -6.07 15.43
C PRO A 154 6.13 -4.78 14.62
N VAL A 155 5.51 -4.91 13.45
CA VAL A 155 5.15 -3.81 12.55
C VAL A 155 3.69 -3.94 12.18
N THR A 156 3.04 -2.80 11.96
CA THR A 156 1.64 -2.74 11.55
C THR A 156 1.49 -3.18 10.09
N ALA A 157 0.59 -4.13 9.84
CA ALA A 157 0.33 -4.64 8.51
C ALA A 157 -1.14 -5.07 8.33
N TRP A 158 -1.75 -4.70 7.21
CA TRP A 158 -3.13 -5.11 6.88
C TRP A 158 -3.20 -6.58 6.46
N PHE A 159 -2.12 -7.11 5.89
CA PHE A 159 -1.97 -8.50 5.51
C PHE A 159 -0.47 -8.84 5.44
N GLU A 160 -0.12 -10.12 5.52
CA GLU A 160 1.28 -10.54 5.46
C GLU A 160 1.86 -10.39 4.04
N LEU A 161 3.01 -9.72 3.93
CA LEU A 161 3.78 -9.66 2.68
C LEU A 161 4.68 -10.90 2.60
N ARG A 162 4.32 -11.83 1.72
CA ARG A 162 5.07 -13.09 1.54
C ARG A 162 5.76 -13.12 0.18
N TYR A 163 7.09 -13.13 0.18
CA TYR A 163 7.85 -13.13 -1.06
C TYR A 163 7.77 -14.50 -1.75
N GLY A 164 7.39 -14.52 -3.04
CA GLY A 164 7.30 -15.76 -3.82
C GLY A 164 6.19 -16.72 -3.38
N GLN A 165 5.25 -16.27 -2.55
CA GLN A 165 4.07 -17.03 -2.14
C GLN A 165 2.80 -16.31 -2.57
N ASP A 166 1.68 -17.03 -2.48
CA ASP A 166 0.36 -16.47 -2.68
C ASP A 166 0.06 -15.36 -1.67
N VAL A 167 -0.82 -14.44 -2.09
CA VAL A 167 -1.29 -13.33 -1.27
C VAL A 167 -1.97 -13.87 0.00
N ASP A 168 -1.72 -13.23 1.15
CA ASP A 168 -2.39 -13.53 2.42
C ASP A 168 -3.88 -13.15 2.37
N MET A 169 -4.69 -14.04 1.78
CA MET A 169 -6.14 -13.89 1.63
C MET A 169 -6.86 -13.82 2.97
N GLU A 170 -6.36 -14.52 3.98
CA GLU A 170 -6.93 -14.49 5.32
C GLU A 170 -6.74 -13.10 5.93
N GLY A 171 -5.53 -12.55 5.87
CA GLY A 171 -5.23 -11.19 6.31
C GLY A 171 -6.04 -10.12 5.57
N LEU A 172 -6.11 -10.21 4.24
CA LEU A 172 -6.93 -9.30 3.43
C LEU A 172 -8.40 -9.34 3.83
N ASN A 173 -8.97 -10.53 4.02
CA ASN A 173 -10.37 -10.68 4.45
C ASN A 173 -10.61 -10.14 5.86
N ARG A 174 -9.69 -10.38 6.80
CA ARG A 174 -9.78 -9.81 8.16
C ARG A 174 -9.78 -8.29 8.11
N SER A 175 -8.85 -7.68 7.37
CA SER A 175 -8.79 -6.22 7.20
C SER A 175 -10.03 -5.67 6.51
N ALA A 176 -10.53 -6.35 5.47
CA ALA A 176 -11.76 -5.98 4.80
C ALA A 176 -12.98 -6.03 5.73
N GLU A 177 -13.04 -7.02 6.63
CA GLU A 177 -14.11 -7.14 7.62
C GLU A 177 -14.05 -6.01 8.67
N THR A 178 -12.86 -5.67 9.14
CA THR A 178 -12.66 -4.51 10.04
C THR A 178 -13.18 -3.22 9.39
N VAL A 179 -12.79 -2.95 8.15
CA VAL A 179 -13.22 -1.74 7.42
C VAL A 179 -14.72 -1.76 7.12
N ALA A 180 -15.27 -2.91 6.73
CA ALA A 180 -16.70 -3.06 6.48
C ALA A 180 -17.52 -2.80 7.75
N ASN A 181 -17.04 -3.21 8.92
CA ASN A 181 -17.71 -2.94 10.20
C ASN A 181 -17.69 -1.44 10.53
N LEU A 182 -16.55 -0.75 10.32
CA LEU A 182 -16.46 0.70 10.50
C LEU A 182 -17.48 1.44 9.62
N LEU A 183 -17.49 1.14 8.31
CA LEU A 183 -18.40 1.77 7.35
C LEU A 183 -19.88 1.41 7.55
N ARG A 184 -20.18 0.22 8.08
CA ARG A 184 -21.56 -0.19 8.38
C ARG A 184 -22.15 0.63 9.53
N ASN A 185 -21.35 0.92 10.54
CA ASN A 185 -21.81 1.67 11.72
C ASN A 185 -22.22 3.11 11.35
N GLU A 186 -21.56 3.71 10.36
CA GLU A 186 -21.91 5.04 9.85
C GLU A 186 -23.34 5.12 9.31
N LYS A 187 -23.82 4.06 8.64
CA LYS A 187 -25.20 3.99 8.16
C LYS A 187 -26.23 3.88 9.29
N THR A 188 -25.83 3.43 10.47
CA THR A 188 -26.73 3.19 11.60
C THR A 188 -26.74 4.32 12.62
N GLU A 189 -25.61 5.01 12.78
CA GLU A 189 -25.45 6.08 13.76
C GLU A 189 -26.00 7.41 13.24
N ASP A 190 -25.96 7.64 11.92
CA ASP A 190 -26.40 8.88 11.33
C ASP A 190 -27.92 8.89 11.09
N ARG A 191 -28.67 9.14 12.17
CA ARG A 191 -30.15 9.18 12.17
C ARG A 191 -30.74 10.35 11.34
N GLY A 192 -29.91 11.27 10.86
CA GLY A 192 -30.31 12.46 10.10
C GLY A 192 -30.01 12.39 8.60
N SER A 193 -28.89 11.80 8.19
CA SER A 193 -28.42 11.82 6.80
C SER A 193 -28.60 10.46 6.11
N LYS A 194 -29.80 10.20 5.56
CA LYS A 194 -30.12 8.92 4.87
C LYS A 194 -29.25 8.61 3.64
N ASN A 195 -28.37 9.51 3.22
CA ASN A 195 -27.64 9.46 1.96
C ASN A 195 -26.10 9.59 2.10
N VAL A 196 -25.52 9.31 3.27
CA VAL A 196 -24.05 9.36 3.44
C VAL A 196 -23.36 8.43 2.44
N LYS A 197 -22.48 9.03 1.63
CA LYS A 197 -21.62 8.35 0.67
C LYS A 197 -20.49 7.62 1.36
N LEU A 198 -20.21 6.40 0.95
CA LEU A 198 -19.17 5.58 1.57
C LEU A 198 -18.01 5.36 0.62
N ALA A 199 -16.79 5.62 1.09
CA ALA A 199 -15.59 5.35 0.33
C ALA A 199 -14.48 4.77 1.20
N VAL A 200 -13.50 4.16 0.53
CA VAL A 200 -12.28 3.64 1.16
C VAL A 200 -11.06 4.14 0.40
N GLY A 201 -10.06 4.59 1.14
CA GLY A 201 -8.81 5.09 0.58
C GLY A 201 -7.61 4.42 1.22
N GLY A 202 -6.45 4.51 0.58
CA GLY A 202 -5.22 4.16 1.25
C GLY A 202 -3.96 4.33 0.44
N PHE A 203 -2.83 4.21 1.13
CA PHE A 203 -1.49 4.34 0.59
C PHE A 203 -0.71 3.04 0.69
N SER A 204 0.05 2.67 -0.35
CA SER A 204 0.92 1.49 -0.38
C SER A 204 0.16 0.20 -0.01
N GLN A 205 0.51 -0.50 1.06
CA GLN A 205 -0.26 -1.66 1.53
C GLN A 205 -1.73 -1.32 1.86
N GLY A 206 -2.00 -0.11 2.32
CA GLY A 206 -3.36 0.40 2.52
C GLY A 206 -4.11 0.60 1.20
N CYS A 207 -3.43 1.03 0.13
CA CYS A 207 -4.00 1.08 -1.23
C CYS A 207 -4.43 -0.32 -1.68
N ALA A 208 -3.57 -1.31 -1.50
CA ALA A 208 -3.89 -2.69 -1.86
C ALA A 208 -5.13 -3.22 -1.12
N THR A 209 -5.21 -2.93 0.17
CA THR A 209 -6.37 -3.29 0.98
C THR A 209 -7.64 -2.53 0.53
N ALA A 210 -7.55 -1.24 0.22
CA ALA A 210 -8.69 -0.43 -0.25
C ALA A 210 -9.24 -0.93 -1.59
N LEU A 211 -8.36 -1.24 -2.56
CA LEU A 211 -8.76 -1.79 -3.86
C LEU A 211 -9.37 -3.20 -3.71
N TYR A 212 -8.84 -4.02 -2.81
CA TYR A 212 -9.42 -5.32 -2.47
C TYR A 212 -10.83 -5.21 -1.88
N ILE A 213 -11.04 -4.28 -0.95
CA ILE A 213 -12.34 -4.00 -0.34
C ILE A 213 -13.33 -3.54 -1.41
N THR A 214 -12.88 -2.72 -2.37
CA THR A 214 -13.68 -2.28 -3.52
C THR A 214 -14.14 -3.46 -4.36
N ALA A 215 -13.24 -4.39 -4.67
CA ALA A 215 -13.58 -5.63 -5.35
C ALA A 215 -14.60 -6.47 -4.56
N CYS A 216 -14.43 -6.61 -3.24
CA CYS A 216 -15.39 -7.33 -2.39
C CYS A 216 -16.77 -6.66 -2.40
N SER A 217 -16.83 -5.33 -2.38
CA SER A 217 -18.06 -4.55 -2.41
C SER A 217 -18.84 -4.78 -3.71
N VAL A 218 -18.18 -4.70 -4.87
CA VAL A 218 -18.85 -4.93 -6.16
C VAL A 218 -19.18 -6.41 -6.39
N LEU A 219 -18.34 -7.34 -5.92
CA LEU A 219 -18.67 -8.77 -5.98
C LEU A 219 -19.76 -9.16 -4.97
N GLY A 220 -20.01 -8.33 -3.95
CA GLY A 220 -20.96 -8.59 -2.86
C GLY A 220 -20.51 -9.70 -1.91
N LYS A 221 -19.25 -10.14 -1.98
CA LYS A 221 -18.69 -11.24 -1.19
C LYS A 221 -17.21 -11.04 -0.91
N TYR A 222 -16.78 -11.46 0.27
CA TYR A 222 -15.36 -11.59 0.60
C TYR A 222 -14.68 -12.63 -0.32
N GLY A 223 -13.37 -12.50 -0.54
CA GLY A 223 -12.62 -13.38 -1.42
C GLY A 223 -12.49 -14.80 -0.86
N GLY A 224 -12.79 -15.81 -1.69
CA GLY A 224 -12.60 -17.22 -1.35
C GLY A 224 -13.50 -17.81 -0.25
N THR A 225 -14.31 -17.01 0.45
CA THR A 225 -15.11 -17.50 1.61
C THR A 225 -16.59 -17.67 1.32
N GLY A 226 -17.11 -17.04 0.25
CA GLY A 226 -18.54 -17.00 -0.04
C GLY A 226 -19.38 -16.13 0.90
N LYS A 227 -18.80 -15.63 2.00
CA LYS A 227 -19.44 -14.74 2.98
C LYS A 227 -19.87 -13.44 2.29
N PRO A 228 -21.12 -12.97 2.47
CA PRO A 228 -21.59 -11.70 1.90
C PRO A 228 -20.78 -10.51 2.41
N PHE A 229 -20.49 -9.57 1.52
CA PHE A 229 -19.86 -8.30 1.87
C PHE A 229 -20.97 -7.26 2.14
N PRO A 230 -21.03 -6.64 3.34
CA PRO A 230 -22.22 -5.91 3.78
C PRO A 230 -22.28 -4.45 3.31
N VAL A 231 -21.20 -3.91 2.74
CA VAL A 231 -21.08 -2.48 2.41
C VAL A 231 -21.03 -2.28 0.89
N LYS A 232 -21.81 -1.32 0.41
CA LYS A 232 -21.74 -0.78 -0.96
C LYS A 232 -20.91 0.50 -0.92
N LEU A 233 -19.88 0.57 -1.76
CA LEU A 233 -18.98 1.73 -1.87
C LEU A 233 -19.35 2.60 -3.08
N ASP A 234 -19.34 3.91 -2.87
CA ASP A 234 -19.52 4.92 -3.92
C ASP A 234 -18.19 5.27 -4.60
N ALA A 235 -17.08 5.29 -3.84
CA ALA A 235 -15.76 5.58 -4.38
C ALA A 235 -14.62 4.82 -3.67
N ALA A 236 -13.47 4.73 -4.35
CA ALA A 236 -12.22 4.23 -3.78
C ALA A 236 -11.01 5.05 -4.23
N ILE A 237 -10.02 5.18 -3.34
CA ILE A 237 -8.77 5.90 -3.60
C ILE A 237 -7.58 4.97 -3.32
N GLY A 238 -6.66 4.86 -4.27
CA GLY A 238 -5.43 4.09 -4.12
C GLY A 238 -4.21 4.91 -4.49
N LEU A 239 -3.28 5.10 -3.56
CA LEU A 239 -2.03 5.80 -3.80
C LEU A 239 -0.83 4.87 -3.67
N SER A 240 0.08 4.96 -4.65
CA SER A 240 1.38 4.29 -4.64
C SER A 240 1.31 2.80 -4.27
N GLY A 241 0.33 2.08 -4.85
CA GLY A 241 0.00 0.71 -4.49
C GLY A 241 -0.40 -0.17 -5.67
N TRP A 242 -1.17 -1.23 -5.39
CA TRP A 242 -1.58 -2.22 -6.40
C TRP A 242 -2.88 -2.93 -5.99
N MET A 243 -3.67 -3.41 -6.95
CA MET A 243 -4.79 -4.31 -6.69
C MET A 243 -4.23 -5.71 -6.41
N PRO A 244 -4.38 -6.27 -5.19
CA PRO A 244 -4.03 -7.66 -4.95
C PRO A 244 -4.98 -8.57 -5.74
N THR A 245 -4.56 -9.82 -5.98
CA THR A 245 -5.41 -10.86 -6.57
C THR A 245 -6.10 -10.51 -7.90
N THR A 246 -5.47 -9.68 -8.73
CA THR A 246 -6.03 -9.18 -10.00
C THR A 246 -6.67 -10.28 -10.87
N LYS A 247 -6.00 -11.43 -11.00
CA LYS A 247 -6.51 -12.56 -11.82
C LYS A 247 -7.79 -13.18 -11.25
N ASP A 248 -7.83 -13.41 -9.93
CA ASP A 248 -9.03 -13.93 -9.25
C ASP A 248 -10.18 -12.94 -9.38
N PHE A 249 -9.91 -11.66 -9.14
CA PHE A 249 -10.90 -10.60 -9.27
C PHE A 249 -11.53 -10.56 -10.67
N VAL A 250 -10.70 -10.50 -11.72
CA VAL A 250 -11.18 -10.49 -13.10
C VAL A 250 -11.98 -11.76 -13.43
N SER A 251 -11.49 -12.92 -13.00
CA SER A 251 -12.19 -14.19 -13.21
C SER A 251 -13.57 -14.23 -12.54
N ARG A 252 -13.73 -13.63 -11.36
CA ARG A 252 -15.00 -13.62 -10.60
C ARG A 252 -15.99 -12.57 -11.10
N MET A 253 -15.50 -11.54 -11.78
CA MET A 253 -16.33 -10.55 -12.46
C MET A 253 -16.85 -11.07 -13.81
N ALA A 254 -16.11 -11.95 -14.48
CA ALA A 254 -16.48 -12.49 -15.78
C ALA A 254 -17.89 -13.12 -15.76
N GLY A 255 -18.80 -12.59 -16.59
CA GLY A 255 -20.20 -13.04 -16.68
C GLY A 255 -21.10 -12.64 -15.50
N ASN A 256 -20.57 -11.97 -14.48
CA ASN A 256 -21.33 -11.54 -13.31
C ASN A 256 -21.98 -10.17 -13.56
N ARG A 257 -23.21 -10.18 -14.11
CA ARG A 257 -23.96 -8.97 -14.48
C ARG A 257 -24.22 -8.06 -13.29
N ASP A 258 -24.67 -8.62 -12.16
CA ASP A 258 -24.98 -7.83 -10.97
C ASP A 258 -23.73 -7.14 -10.40
N ALA A 259 -22.58 -7.81 -10.42
CA ALA A 259 -21.33 -7.22 -10.00
C ALA A 259 -20.86 -6.13 -10.96
N SER A 260 -21.03 -6.35 -12.27
CA SER A 260 -20.70 -5.36 -13.31
C SER A 260 -21.58 -4.11 -13.18
N GLU A 261 -22.87 -4.25 -12.87
CA GLU A 261 -23.77 -3.13 -12.62
C GLU A 261 -23.34 -2.32 -11.38
N ARG A 262 -22.95 -3.01 -10.30
CA ARG A 262 -22.39 -2.35 -9.11
C ARG A 262 -21.09 -1.62 -9.43
N ALA A 263 -20.19 -2.27 -10.17
CA ALA A 263 -18.92 -1.66 -10.62
C ALA A 263 -19.14 -0.39 -11.44
N GLY A 264 -20.16 -0.37 -12.32
CA GLY A 264 -20.50 0.81 -13.11
C GLY A 264 -20.96 2.03 -12.29
N LYS A 265 -21.27 1.86 -11.00
CA LYS A 265 -21.70 2.91 -10.07
C LYS A 265 -20.61 3.32 -9.06
N THR A 266 -19.44 2.67 -9.08
CA THR A 266 -18.34 2.93 -8.14
C THR A 266 -17.19 3.62 -8.88
N SER A 267 -16.76 4.77 -8.36
CA SER A 267 -15.63 5.53 -8.92
C SER A 267 -14.30 5.10 -8.29
N ILE A 268 -13.21 5.05 -9.05
CA ILE A 268 -11.87 4.72 -8.52
C ILE A 268 -10.85 5.76 -8.95
N PHE A 269 -10.07 6.27 -8.00
CA PHE A 269 -8.86 7.04 -8.25
C PHE A 269 -7.63 6.20 -7.93
N ILE A 270 -6.68 6.14 -8.86
CA ILE A 270 -5.36 5.51 -8.68
C ILE A 270 -4.29 6.56 -8.98
N GLY A 271 -3.53 6.95 -7.96
CA GLY A 271 -2.39 7.84 -8.04
C GLY A 271 -1.07 7.08 -7.86
N HIS A 272 -0.03 7.43 -8.61
CA HIS A 272 1.29 6.80 -8.47
C HIS A 272 2.42 7.70 -8.99
N CYS A 273 3.57 7.73 -8.32
CA CYS A 273 4.76 8.41 -8.83
C CYS A 273 5.58 7.51 -9.78
N ASP A 274 6.06 8.04 -10.91
CA ASP A 274 6.83 7.29 -11.90
C ASP A 274 8.21 6.86 -11.35
N ASP A 275 8.77 7.63 -10.42
CA ASP A 275 10.04 7.38 -9.73
C ASP A 275 9.88 6.57 -8.41
N ASP A 276 8.73 5.93 -8.18
CA ASP A 276 8.51 5.07 -7.02
C ASP A 276 9.45 3.84 -7.03
N GLY A 277 10.45 3.89 -6.15
CA GLY A 277 11.45 2.84 -5.97
C GLY A 277 11.01 1.65 -5.11
N VAL A 278 9.79 1.66 -4.57
CA VAL A 278 9.25 0.60 -3.68
C VAL A 278 8.17 -0.20 -4.39
N VAL A 279 7.14 0.47 -4.93
CA VAL A 279 6.07 -0.16 -5.72
C VAL A 279 6.20 0.33 -7.16
N PRO A 280 6.52 -0.54 -8.13
CA PRO A 280 6.71 -0.10 -9.51
C PRO A 280 5.44 0.54 -10.09
N ALA A 281 5.56 1.69 -10.76
CA ALA A 281 4.43 2.43 -11.36
C ALA A 281 3.54 1.60 -12.31
N ARG A 282 4.10 0.56 -12.96
CA ARG A 282 3.32 -0.41 -13.76
C ARG A 282 2.22 -1.12 -12.96
N SER A 283 2.35 -1.19 -11.63
CA SER A 283 1.38 -1.83 -10.74
C SER A 283 0.08 -1.03 -10.68
N ALA A 284 0.16 0.31 -10.61
CA ALA A 284 -1.01 1.18 -10.72
C ALA A 284 -1.70 1.01 -12.08
N LYS A 285 -0.93 0.99 -13.18
CA LYS A 285 -1.49 0.75 -14.52
C LYS A 285 -2.20 -0.60 -14.61
N THR A 286 -1.55 -1.68 -14.18
CA THR A 286 -2.14 -3.04 -14.18
C THR A 286 -3.42 -3.09 -13.35
N SER A 287 -3.45 -2.40 -12.22
CA SER A 287 -4.62 -2.32 -11.35
C SER A 287 -5.75 -1.57 -12.03
N SER A 288 -5.46 -0.40 -12.61
CA SER A 288 -6.43 0.42 -13.35
C SER A 288 -7.03 -0.34 -14.54
N ASP A 289 -6.19 -0.99 -15.34
CA ASP A 289 -6.63 -1.78 -16.50
C ASP A 289 -7.52 -2.94 -16.08
N ALA A 290 -7.23 -3.59 -14.94
CA ALA A 290 -8.06 -4.66 -14.42
C ALA A 290 -9.46 -4.17 -13.98
N PHE A 291 -9.57 -3.03 -13.31
CA PHE A 291 -10.87 -2.45 -12.94
C PHE A 291 -11.66 -2.02 -14.17
N ARG A 292 -11.03 -1.32 -15.13
CA ARG A 292 -11.68 -0.93 -16.39
C ARG A 292 -12.18 -2.14 -17.18
N GLY A 293 -11.39 -3.20 -17.23
CA GLY A 293 -11.71 -4.43 -17.96
C GLY A 293 -12.91 -5.21 -17.42
N VAL A 294 -13.43 -4.88 -16.23
CA VAL A 294 -14.50 -5.63 -15.56
C VAL A 294 -15.74 -4.80 -15.23
N GLY A 295 -15.94 -3.67 -15.91
CA GLY A 295 -17.17 -2.89 -15.85
C GLY A 295 -17.15 -1.67 -14.93
N PHE A 296 -15.98 -1.27 -14.43
CA PHE A 296 -15.84 0.06 -13.81
C PHE A 296 -15.75 1.12 -14.90
N ASN A 297 -16.79 1.95 -14.99
CA ASN A 297 -16.89 3.00 -16.01
C ASN A 297 -16.09 4.27 -15.66
N ASP A 298 -15.74 4.44 -14.39
CA ASP A 298 -15.12 5.66 -13.87
C ASP A 298 -13.85 5.35 -13.08
N VAL A 299 -12.77 5.07 -13.80
CA VAL A 299 -11.43 4.81 -13.23
C VAL A 299 -10.47 5.89 -13.70
N THR A 300 -10.06 6.75 -12.78
CA THR A 300 -9.00 7.74 -12.98
C THR A 300 -7.66 7.11 -12.62
N LEU A 301 -6.70 7.17 -13.56
CA LEU A 301 -5.28 6.88 -13.29
C LEU A 301 -4.52 8.17 -13.51
N LYS A 302 -3.84 8.67 -12.48
CA LYS A 302 -2.95 9.83 -12.57
C LYS A 302 -1.54 9.41 -12.14
N THR A 303 -0.55 9.79 -12.94
CA THR A 303 0.86 9.57 -12.62
C THR A 303 1.57 10.89 -12.39
N TYR A 304 2.54 10.89 -11.48
CA TYR A 304 3.34 12.06 -11.12
C TYR A 304 4.81 11.78 -11.43
N VAL A 305 5.50 12.72 -12.06
CA VAL A 305 6.87 12.48 -12.56
C VAL A 305 7.85 12.21 -11.43
N ASN A 306 7.73 12.95 -10.31
CA ASN A 306 8.62 12.84 -9.16
C ASN A 306 7.81 12.83 -7.86
N GLY A 307 8.28 12.06 -6.88
CA GLY A 307 7.65 11.96 -5.56
C GLY A 307 8.03 10.68 -4.80
N GLY A 308 8.64 9.71 -5.49
CA GLY A 308 9.07 8.45 -4.92
C GLY A 308 7.91 7.69 -4.27
N HIS A 309 8.20 6.93 -3.22
CA HIS A 309 7.18 6.23 -2.45
C HIS A 309 6.59 7.12 -1.34
N SER A 310 5.92 8.20 -1.74
CA SER A 310 5.25 9.13 -0.83
C SER A 310 3.91 9.59 -1.42
N ALA A 311 3.09 10.28 -0.62
CA ALA A 311 1.93 10.99 -1.12
C ALA A 311 2.31 12.47 -1.24
N THR A 312 2.29 13.00 -2.46
CA THR A 312 2.73 14.37 -2.74
C THR A 312 1.58 15.35 -2.53
N ASN A 313 1.89 16.63 -2.32
CA ASN A 313 0.87 17.68 -2.19
C ASN A 313 0.02 17.81 -3.46
N GLU A 314 0.61 17.59 -4.64
CA GLU A 314 -0.11 17.57 -5.92
C GLU A 314 -1.12 16.42 -5.94
N GLU A 315 -0.68 15.21 -5.59
CA GLU A 315 -1.54 14.03 -5.55
C GLU A 315 -2.71 14.20 -4.57
N ILE A 316 -2.44 14.79 -3.41
CA ILE A 316 -3.44 15.12 -2.42
C ILE A 316 -4.47 16.12 -2.97
N ALA A 317 -4.03 17.18 -3.65
CA ALA A 317 -4.93 18.18 -4.22
C ALA A 317 -5.86 17.59 -5.28
N ASP A 318 -5.34 16.70 -6.13
CA ASP A 318 -6.14 15.99 -7.13
C ASP A 318 -7.19 15.08 -6.50
N ILE A 319 -6.83 14.37 -5.42
CA ILE A 319 -7.80 13.55 -4.68
C ILE A 319 -8.91 14.42 -4.12
N GLN A 320 -8.59 15.59 -3.56
CA GLN A 320 -9.61 16.50 -3.02
C GLN A 320 -10.62 16.93 -4.08
N GLU A 321 -10.13 17.39 -5.22
CA GLU A 321 -10.98 17.79 -6.34
C GLU A 321 -11.81 16.61 -6.85
N TRP A 322 -11.15 15.46 -7.04
CA TRP A 322 -11.78 14.26 -7.54
C TRP A 322 -12.87 13.75 -6.60
N ILE A 323 -12.59 13.57 -5.31
CA ILE A 323 -13.54 12.99 -4.36
C ILE A 323 -14.74 13.91 -4.13
N THR A 324 -14.50 15.23 -4.08
CA THR A 324 -15.56 16.23 -3.97
C THR A 324 -16.51 16.15 -5.17
N THR A 325 -15.94 16.03 -6.37
CA THR A 325 -16.70 15.90 -7.62
C THR A 325 -17.47 14.57 -7.69
N LYS A 326 -16.80 13.44 -7.43
CA LYS A 326 -17.39 12.11 -7.58
C LYS A 326 -18.46 11.79 -6.55
N LEU A 327 -18.34 12.33 -5.34
CA LEU A 327 -19.35 12.16 -4.31
C LEU A 327 -20.44 13.24 -4.34
N GLY A 328 -20.36 14.21 -5.26
CA GLY A 328 -21.35 15.29 -5.38
C GLY A 328 -21.40 16.19 -4.15
N LEU A 329 -20.24 16.41 -3.52
CA LEU A 329 -20.12 17.26 -2.34
C LEU A 329 -20.09 18.71 -2.84
N GLU A 330 -21.23 19.40 -2.81
CA GLU A 330 -21.25 20.81 -3.19
C GLU A 330 -20.25 21.59 -2.33
N LYS A 331 -19.50 22.51 -2.95
CA LYS A 331 -18.80 23.57 -2.21
C LYS A 331 -19.89 24.45 -1.61
N SER A 332 -20.41 24.08 -0.44
CA SER A 332 -21.25 24.96 0.36
C SER A 332 -20.49 26.28 0.48
N ARG A 333 -20.98 27.30 -0.23
CA ARG A 333 -20.45 28.66 -0.13
C ARG A 333 -20.54 28.98 1.35
N ILE A 334 -19.39 29.18 2.00
CA ILE A 334 -19.36 29.83 3.30
C ILE A 334 -20.18 31.12 3.12
N PRO A 335 -21.28 31.34 3.86
CA PRO A 335 -22.01 32.58 3.77
C PRO A 335 -21.00 33.70 4.01
N ALA A 336 -20.86 34.61 3.06
CA ALA A 336 -20.06 35.81 3.26
C ALA A 336 -20.57 36.48 4.55
N GLN A 337 -19.69 36.63 5.54
CA GLN A 337 -19.97 37.38 6.76
C GLN A 337 -20.00 38.88 6.47
#